data_AF-A0AAW1TYZ0-F1
#
_entry.id   AF-A0AAW1TYZ0-F1
#
_cell.length_a   1.000
_cell.length_b   1.000
_cell.length_c   1.000
_cell.angle_alpha   90.00
_cell.angle_beta   90.00
_cell.angle_gamma   90.00
#
_symmetry.space_group_name_H-M   'P 1'
#
loop_
_entity.id
_entity.type
_entity.pdbx_description
1 polymer ?
#
loop_
_entity_poly.entity_id
_entity_poly.type
_entity_poly.pdbx_seq_one_letter_code
_entity_poly.pdbx_strand_id
1 'polypeptide(L)'
;MNDGLGMRYAAVGTLETTHLNADGFRQYCDKYANTINTVCSDMKELPKFTRTMISDIADQLEAEIPLDEIQRRRDWRDLFLIRLWQLKKEMESLK
;
A
#
# COMPACT_ATOMS: atom_id res chain seq x y z
N MET A 1 -5.12 -3.11 -2.15
CA MET A 1 -4.26 -2.33 -1.22
C MET A 1 -5.08 -1.47 -0.28
N ASN A 2 -6.05 -0.70 -0.80
CA ASN A 2 -6.81 0.29 -0.03
C ASN A 2 -7.61 -0.30 1.15
N ASP A 3 -8.35 -1.39 0.95
CA ASP A 3 -9.23 -1.98 1.99
C ASP A 3 -8.55 -3.05 2.86
N GLY A 4 -7.23 -2.94 3.06
CA GLY A 4 -6.48 -3.93 3.83
C GLY A 4 -5.13 -3.40 4.29
N LEU A 5 -4.06 -3.83 3.62
CA LEU A 5 -2.70 -3.47 4.01
C LEU A 5 -2.44 -1.94 4.02
N GLY A 6 -3.11 -1.18 3.16
CA GLY A 6 -3.01 0.28 3.12
C GLY A 6 -3.54 0.96 4.39
N MET A 7 -4.55 0.40 5.06
CA MET A 7 -5.13 1.02 6.26
C MET A 7 -4.13 1.06 7.42
N ARG A 8 -3.41 -0.05 7.68
CA ARG A 8 -2.38 -0.06 8.72
C ARG A 8 -1.19 0.82 8.36
N TYR A 9 -0.82 0.89 7.08
CA TYR A 9 0.29 1.73 6.61
C TYR A 9 -0.01 3.22 6.62
N ALA A 10 -1.28 3.62 6.71
CA ALA A 10 -1.64 5.01 7.01
C ALA A 10 -1.29 5.43 8.44
N ALA A 11 -1.16 4.47 9.37
CA ALA A 11 -0.95 4.72 10.80
C ALA A 11 0.48 4.40 11.28
N VAL A 12 1.04 3.26 10.86
CA VAL A 12 2.30 2.70 11.35
C VAL A 12 3.19 2.23 10.19
N GLY A 13 4.51 2.31 10.38
CA GLY A 13 5.49 1.86 9.38
C GLY A 13 5.48 0.34 9.18
N THR A 14 6.14 -0.15 8.14
CA THR A 14 6.21 -1.60 7.83
C THR A 14 6.93 -2.41 8.91
N LEU A 15 8.04 -1.90 9.46
CA LEU A 15 8.79 -2.56 10.53
C LEU A 15 8.09 -2.46 11.89
N GLU A 16 7.41 -1.35 12.16
CA GLU A 16 6.56 -1.22 13.35
C GLU A 16 5.37 -2.18 13.25
N THR A 17 4.78 -2.31 12.06
CA THR A 17 3.75 -3.32 11.76
C THR A 17 4.25 -4.74 12.06
N THR A 18 5.45 -5.13 11.60
CA THR A 18 5.98 -6.47 11.92
C THR A 18 6.27 -6.64 13.39
N HIS A 19 6.77 -5.60 14.06
CA HIS A 19 6.99 -5.61 15.49
C HIS A 19 5.70 -5.79 16.28
N LEU A 20 4.60 -5.14 15.87
CA LEU A 20 3.29 -5.18 16.54
C LEU A 20 2.44 -6.41 16.16
N ASN A 21 2.73 -7.06 15.03
CA ASN A 21 2.01 -8.26 14.58
C ASN A 21 2.48 -9.55 15.27
N ALA A 22 3.44 -9.44 16.19
CA ALA A 22 3.98 -10.52 17.02
C ALA A 22 4.38 -9.93 18.38
N ASP A 23 4.97 -10.74 19.26
CA ASP A 23 5.59 -10.26 20.49
C ASP A 23 6.98 -9.67 20.19
N GLY A 24 6.99 -8.64 19.34
CA GLY A 24 8.18 -7.98 18.84
C GLY A 24 8.78 -8.61 17.59
N PHE A 25 9.70 -7.85 16.99
CA PHE A 25 10.32 -8.18 15.71
C PHE A 25 11.07 -9.52 15.71
N ARG A 26 11.69 -9.91 16.83
CA ARG A 26 12.41 -11.19 16.94
C ARG A 26 11.46 -12.37 16.78
N GLN A 27 10.37 -12.39 17.56
CA GLN A 27 9.36 -13.45 17.46
C GLN A 27 8.69 -13.45 16.07
N TYR A 28 8.48 -12.28 15.48
CA TYR A 28 7.98 -12.18 14.10
C TYR A 28 8.91 -12.89 13.12
N CYS A 29 10.22 -12.65 13.20
CA CYS A 29 11.21 -13.31 12.35
C CYS A 29 11.26 -14.83 12.61
N ASP A 30 11.21 -15.26 13.87
CA ASP A 30 11.19 -16.69 14.21
C ASP A 30 10.00 -17.42 13.55
N LYS A 31 8.84 -16.76 13.50
CA LYS A 31 7.61 -17.29 12.89
C LYS A 31 7.62 -17.21 11.36
N TYR A 32 8.06 -16.08 10.79
CA TYR A 32 7.75 -15.73 9.40
C TYR A 32 8.96 -15.56 8.49
N ALA A 33 10.20 -15.48 8.99
CA ALA A 33 11.37 -15.24 8.13
C ALA A 33 11.54 -16.31 7.04
N ASN A 34 11.32 -17.58 7.38
CA ASN A 34 11.37 -18.67 6.40
C ASN A 34 10.27 -18.54 5.34
N THR A 35 9.05 -18.18 5.75
CA THR A 35 7.94 -17.96 4.80
C THR A 35 8.23 -16.77 3.88
N ILE A 36 8.76 -15.68 4.44
CA ILE A 36 9.18 -14.51 3.65
C ILE A 36 10.23 -14.93 2.63
N ASN A 37 11.25 -15.69 3.05
CA ASN A 37 12.29 -16.17 2.14
C ASN A 37 11.72 -17.04 1.02
N THR A 38 10.82 -17.98 1.33
CA THR A 38 10.14 -18.81 0.32
C THR A 38 9.37 -17.94 -0.68
N VAL A 39 8.52 -17.04 -0.21
CA VAL A 39 7.72 -16.16 -1.08
C VAL A 39 8.62 -15.26 -1.93
N CYS A 40 9.69 -14.71 -1.36
CA CYS A 40 10.64 -13.87 -2.09
C CYS A 40 11.46 -14.65 -3.12
N SER A 41 11.78 -15.93 -2.86
CA SER A 41 12.51 -16.79 -3.79
C SER A 41 11.70 -17.12 -5.04
N ASP A 42 10.38 -17.10 -4.95
CA ASP A 42 9.47 -17.34 -6.09
C ASP A 42 9.22 -16.08 -6.94
N MET A 43 9.78 -14.92 -6.57
CA MET A 43 9.64 -13.70 -7.36
C MET A 43 10.44 -13.81 -8.66
N LYS A 44 9.74 -13.63 -9.79
CA LYS A 44 10.35 -13.64 -11.13
C LYS A 44 11.15 -12.37 -11.40
N GLU A 45 11.89 -12.39 -12.50
CA GLU A 45 12.54 -11.20 -13.03
C GLU A 45 11.57 -10.01 -13.17
N LEU A 46 12.11 -8.81 -12.98
CA LEU A 46 11.34 -7.58 -13.10
C LEU A 46 10.74 -7.49 -14.52
N PRO A 47 9.41 -7.35 -14.64
CA PRO A 47 8.79 -7.21 -15.94
C PRO A 47 9.26 -5.92 -16.61
N LYS A 48 9.57 -6.01 -17.92
CA LYS A 48 9.72 -4.82 -18.75
C LYS A 48 8.34 -4.30 -19.10
N PHE A 49 8.12 -3.00 -18.94
CA PHE A 49 6.91 -2.32 -19.43
C PHE A 49 6.92 -2.28 -20.96
N THR A 50 6.48 -3.36 -21.58
CA THR A 50 6.28 -3.44 -23.04
C THR A 50 5.09 -2.60 -23.46
N ARG A 51 5.01 -2.25 -24.74
CA ARG A 51 3.86 -1.48 -25.27
C ARG A 51 2.52 -2.16 -24.99
N THR A 52 2.46 -3.48 -25.16
CA THR A 52 1.25 -4.27 -24.89
C THR A 52 0.87 -4.20 -23.41
N MET A 53 1.81 -4.44 -22.50
CA MET A 53 1.56 -4.38 -21.06
C MET A 53 1.08 -2.98 -20.61
N ILE A 54 1.68 -1.92 -21.16
CA ILE A 54 1.25 -0.55 -20.87
C ILE A 54 -0.18 -0.32 -21.35
N SER A 55 -0.53 -0.76 -22.57
CA SER A 55 -1.89 -0.63 -23.10
C SER A 55 -2.89 -1.38 -22.23
N ASP A 56 -2.61 -2.64 -21.89
CA ASP A 56 -3.52 -3.47 -21.08
C ASP A 56 -3.77 -2.86 -19.68
N ILE A 57 -2.74 -2.28 -19.07
CA ILE A 57 -2.86 -1.60 -17.77
C ILE A 57 -3.62 -0.28 -17.93
N ALA A 58 -3.34 0.49 -18.97
CA ALA A 58 -4.03 1.74 -19.25
C ALA A 58 -5.52 1.51 -19.48
N ASP A 59 -5.90 0.52 -20.30
CA ASP A 59 -7.29 0.18 -20.59
C ASP A 59 -8.07 -0.19 -19.31
N GLN A 60 -7.44 -0.94 -18.39
CA GLN A 60 -8.04 -1.27 -17.09
C GLN A 60 -8.20 -0.04 -16.20
N LEU A 61 -7.20 0.84 -16.15
CA LEU A 61 -7.26 2.05 -15.34
C LEU A 61 -8.29 3.05 -15.89
N GLU A 62 -8.36 3.20 -17.22
CA GLU A 62 -9.28 4.11 -17.90
C GLU A 62 -10.73 3.61 -17.84
N ALA A 63 -10.95 2.29 -17.72
CA ALA A 63 -12.26 1.73 -17.43
C ALA A 63 -12.77 2.07 -16.02
N GLU A 64 -11.88 2.16 -15.03
CA GLU A 64 -12.24 2.57 -13.66
C GLU A 64 -12.27 4.09 -13.48
N ILE A 65 -11.35 4.80 -14.13
CA ILE A 65 -11.16 6.25 -14.03
C ILE A 65 -11.00 6.80 -15.46
N PRO A 66 -12.13 7.14 -16.13
CA PRO A 66 -12.09 7.74 -17.45
C PRO A 66 -11.16 8.96 -17.51
N LEU A 67 -10.50 9.18 -18.65
CA LEU A 67 -9.47 10.20 -18.81
C LEU A 67 -9.99 11.62 -18.52
N ASP A 68 -11.25 11.89 -18.83
CA ASP A 68 -11.94 13.15 -18.56
C ASP A 68 -12.34 13.34 -17.09
N GLU A 69 -12.36 12.26 -16.30
CA GLU A 69 -12.63 12.28 -14.86
C GLU A 69 -11.37 12.34 -13.98
N ILE A 70 -10.17 12.29 -14.57
CA ILE A 70 -8.91 12.25 -13.83
C ILE A 70 -8.81 13.39 -12.80
N GLN A 71 -9.19 14.62 -13.18
CA GLN A 71 -9.09 15.75 -12.26
C GLN A 71 -10.02 15.59 -11.06
N ARG A 72 -11.28 15.18 -11.30
CA ARG A 72 -12.26 14.89 -10.24
C ARG A 72 -11.71 13.83 -9.26
N ARG A 73 -11.04 12.79 -9.78
CA ARG A 73 -10.45 11.73 -8.95
C ARG A 73 -9.24 12.22 -8.15
N ARG A 74 -8.42 13.11 -8.71
CA ARG A 74 -7.32 13.78 -7.99
C ARG A 74 -7.85 14.63 -6.84
N ASP A 75 -8.88 15.44 -7.09
CA ASP A 75 -9.48 16.31 -6.08
C ASP A 75 -10.03 15.49 -4.91
N TRP A 76 -10.70 14.37 -5.19
CA TRP A 76 -11.15 13.43 -4.16
C TRP A 76 -9.99 12.84 -3.34
N ARG A 77 -8.91 12.40 -4.01
CA ARG A 77 -7.73 11.84 -3.34
C ARG A 77 -7.10 12.89 -2.42
N ASP A 78 -6.95 14.12 -2.89
CA ASP A 78 -6.28 15.19 -2.14
C ASP A 78 -7.11 15.61 -0.93
N LEU A 79 -8.44 15.70 -1.07
CA LEU A 79 -9.35 15.90 0.05
C LEU A 79 -9.25 14.76 1.09
N PHE A 80 -9.17 13.51 0.64
CA PHE A 80 -8.99 12.36 1.52
C PHE A 80 -7.67 12.46 2.29
N LEU A 81 -6.57 12.81 1.63
CA LEU A 81 -5.26 12.96 2.25
C LEU A 81 -5.22 14.09 3.29
N ILE A 82 -5.89 15.22 3.03
CA ILE A 82 -6.03 16.31 4.00
C ILE A 82 -6.73 15.82 5.27
N ARG A 83 -7.86 15.11 5.13
CA ARG A 83 -8.61 14.58 6.27
C ARG A 83 -7.82 13.52 7.02
N LEU A 84 -7.12 12.64 6.31
CA LEU A 84 -6.25 11.63 6.92
C LEU A 84 -5.12 12.30 7.73
N TRP A 85 -4.53 13.37 7.21
CA TRP A 85 -3.49 14.13 7.92
C TRP A 85 -4.03 14.77 9.21
N GLN A 86 -5.22 15.37 9.16
CA GLN A 86 -5.89 15.94 10.35
C GLN A 86 -6.12 14.86 11.40
N LEU A 87 -6.73 13.73 11.02
CA LEU A 87 -6.93 12.59 11.90
C LEU A 87 -5.60 12.10 12.51
N LYS A 88 -4.53 12.02 11.72
CA LYS A 88 -3.22 11.59 12.22
C LYS A 88 -2.67 12.55 13.28
N LYS A 89 -2.88 13.85 13.13
CA LYS A 89 -2.47 14.88 14.11
C LYS A 89 -3.28 14.78 15.40
N GLU A 90 -4.59 14.55 15.29
CA GLU A 90 -5.45 14.30 16.46
C GLU A 90 -4.97 13.06 17.23
N MET A 91 -4.72 11.95 16.54
CA MET A 91 -4.23 10.72 17.17
C MET A 91 -2.82 10.88 17.77
N GLU A 92 -1.94 11.67 17.17
CA GLU A 92 -0.63 12.00 17.73
C GLU A 92 -0.74 12.78 19.04
N SER A 93 -1.77 13.61 19.22
CA SER A 93 -1.99 14.34 20.47
C SER A 93 -2.49 13.47 21.63
N LEU A 94 -2.97 12.25 21.33
CA LEU A 94 -3.43 11.27 22.31
C LEU A 94 -2.32 10.31 22.77
N LYS A 95 -1.15 10.35 22.12
CA LYS A 95 0.03 9.56 22.48
C LYS A 95 0.81 10.25 23.60
#